data_AF-A0A7C7E7T9-F1
#
_entry.id   AF-A0A7C7E7T9-F1
#
_cell.length_a   1.000
_cell.length_b   1.000
_cell.length_c   1.000
_cell.angle_alpha   90.00
_cell.angle_beta   90.00
_cell.angle_gamma   90.00
#
_symmetry.space_group_name_H-M   'P 1'
#
loop_
_entity.id
_entity.type
_entity.pdbx_description
1 polymer ?
#
loop_
_entity_poly.entity_id
_entity_poly.type
_entity_poly.pdbx_seq_one_letter_code
_entity_poly.pdbx_strand_id
1 'polypeptide(L)' 'MMSDPKTIQQSTEFLMVASHLERVADHATNIGEWVIYSITGERKDLNP' A
#
# COMPACT_ATOMS: atom_id res chain seq x y z
N MET A 1 -23.45 0.63 -11.87
CA MET A 1 -22.35 0.66 -12.86
C MET A 1 -22.96 0.78 -14.26
N MET A 2 -23.45 1.98 -14.59
CA MET A 2 -24.02 2.30 -15.90
C MET A 2 -23.36 3.59 -16.39
N SER A 3 -22.02 3.54 -16.46
CA SER A 3 -21.17 4.68 -16.83
C SER A 3 -20.45 4.35 -18.13
N ASP A 4 -20.15 5.38 -18.92
CA ASP A 4 -19.41 5.30 -20.20
C ASP A 4 -18.28 4.25 -20.13
N PRO A 5 -18.20 3.27 -21.05
CA PRO A 5 -17.15 2.24 -21.08
C PRO A 5 -15.73 2.78 -20.91
N LYS A 6 -15.45 4.00 -21.39
CA LYS A 6 -14.14 4.67 -21.21
C LYS A 6 -13.82 4.96 -19.75
N THR A 7 -14.84 5.36 -18.97
CA THR A 7 -14.70 5.64 -17.53
C THR A 7 -14.39 4.37 -16.76
N ILE A 8 -14.99 3.23 -17.15
CA ILE A 8 -14.74 1.93 -16.52
C ILE A 8 -13.28 1.49 -16.75
N GLN A 9 -12.78 1.62 -17.98
CA GLN A 9 -11.39 1.28 -18.29
C GLN A 9 -10.41 2.14 -17.47
N GLN A 10 -10.58 3.47 -17.49
CA GLN A 10 -9.73 4.39 -16.74
C GLN A 10 -9.76 4.09 -15.23
N SER A 11 -10.95 3.80 -14.68
CA SER A 11 -11.08 3.45 -13.26
C SER A 11 -10.34 2.16 -12.92
N THR A 12 -10.33 1.19 -13.84
CA THR A 12 -9.61 -0.08 -13.67
C THR A 12 -8.10 0.14 -13.65
N GLU A 13 -7.58 1.01 -14.52
CA GLU A 13 -6.16 1.40 -14.51
C GLU A 13 -5.79 2.10 -13.20
N PHE A 14 -6.64 2.99 -12.70
CA PHE A 14 -6.41 3.62 -11.39
C PHE A 14 -6.46 2.64 -10.22
N LEU A 15 -7.31 1.60 -10.28
CA LEU A 15 -7.28 0.54 -9.27
C LEU A 15 -5.94 -0.20 -9.27
N MET A 16 -5.39 -0.50 -10.45
CA MET A 16 -4.06 -1.12 -10.55
C MET A 16 -2.98 -0.22 -9.94
N VAL A 17 -3.00 1.08 -10.26
CA VAL A 17 -2.07 2.06 -9.66
C VAL A 17 -2.21 2.08 -8.13
N ALA A 18 -3.44 2.13 -7.62
CA ALA A 18 -3.71 2.14 -6.18
C ALA A 18 -3.16 0.88 -5.49
N SER A 19 -3.39 -0.31 -6.07
CA SER A 19 -2.85 -1.57 -5.55
C SER A 19 -1.32 -1.61 -5.55
N HIS A 20 -0.66 -1.00 -6.54
CA HIS A 20 0.80 -0.88 -6.52
C HIS A 20 1.29 0.08 -5.43
N LEU A 21 0.59 1.20 -5.22
CA LEU A 21 0.92 2.14 -4.14
C LEU A 21 0.73 1.52 -2.76
N GLU A 22 -0.34 0.75 -2.56
CA GLU A 22 -0.59 -0.01 -1.32
C GLU A 22 0.59 -0.93 -0.97
N ARG A 23 1.09 -1.70 -1.94
CA ARG A 23 2.26 -2.58 -1.74
C ARG A 23 3.53 -1.80 -1.39
N VAL A 24 3.75 -0.66 -2.04
CA VAL A 24 4.89 0.21 -1.71
C VAL A 24 4.77 0.74 -0.28
N ALA A 25 3.57 1.14 0.13
CA ALA A 25 3.31 1.60 1.49
C ALA A 25 3.54 0.49 2.52
N ASP A 26 3.06 -0.73 2.27
CA ASP A 26 3.28 -1.89 3.14
C ASP A 26 4.78 -2.20 3.31
N HIS A 27 5.55 -2.16 2.22
CA HIS A 27 7.00 -2.32 2.30
C HIS A 27 7.69 -1.20 3.09
N ALA A 28 7.23 0.04 2.95
CA ALA A 28 7.76 1.16 3.73
C ALA A 28 7.47 0.98 5.24
N THR A 29 6.28 0.53 5.60
CA THR A 29 5.91 0.18 6.98
C THR A 29 6.82 -0.92 7.53
N ASN A 30 6.97 -2.03 6.80
CA ASN A 30 7.84 -3.14 7.18
C ASN A 30 9.29 -2.68 7.42
N ILE A 31 9.84 -1.83 6.55
CA ILE A 31 11.19 -1.26 6.73
C ILE A 31 11.25 -0.42 8.01
N GLY A 32 10.25 0.41 8.28
CA GLY A 32 10.16 1.21 9.50
C GLY A 32 10.15 0.35 10.77
N GLU A 33 9.38 -0.73 10.77
CA GLU A 33 9.34 -1.70 11.87
C GLU A 33 10.71 -2.34 12.13
N TRP A 34 11.41 -2.73 11.06
CA TRP A 34 12.77 -3.27 11.17
C TRP A 34 13.77 -2.25 11.71
N VAL A 35 13.66 -0.98 11.33
CA VAL A 35 14.51 0.10 11.88
C VAL A 35 14.24 0.27 13.38
N ILE A 36 12.97 0.30 13.79
CA ILE A 36 12.61 0.39 15.22
C ILE A 36 13.16 -0.81 15.99
N TYR A 37 12.98 -2.02 15.45
CA TYR A 37 13.51 -3.24 16.05
C TYR A 37 15.04 -3.19 16.18
N SER A 38 15.75 -2.71 15.16
CA SER A 38 17.21 -2.61 15.18
C SER A 38 17.75 -1.67 16.27
N ILE A 39 16.95 -0.70 16.71
CA ILE A 39 17.35 0.29 17.73
C ILE A 39 16.90 -0.14 19.12
N THR A 40 15.67 -0.64 19.23
CA THR A 40 15.01 -0.88 20.52
C THR A 40 15.07 -2.35 20.96
N GLY A 41 15.26 -3.29 20.03
CA GLY A 41 15.11 -4.72 20.28
C GLY A 41 13.65 -5.19 20.37
N GLU A 42 12.67 -4.30 20.24
CA GLU A 42 11.25 -4.63 20.33
C GLU A 42 10.60 -4.71 18.94
N ARG A 43 9.85 -5.79 18.70
CA ARG A 43 9.00 -5.90 17.50
C ARG A 43 7.76 -5.04 17.71
N LYS A 44 7.61 -4.00 16.89
CA LYS A 44 6.38 -3.21 16.81
C LYS A 44 5.68 -3.48 15.49
N ASP A 45 4.37 -3.64 15.57
CA ASP A 45 3.46 -3.65 14.42
C ASP A 45 2.91 -2.24 14.26
N LEU A 46 3.19 -1.63 13.12
CA LEU A 46 2.76 -0.27 12.79
C LEU A 46 1.51 -0.26 11.91
N ASN A 47 1.00 -1.42 11.49
CA ASN A 47 -0.20 -1.57 10.66
C ASN A 47 -1.21 -2.57 11.28
N PRO A 48 -1.84 -2.21 12.42
CA PRO A 48 -2.78 -3.06 13.16
C PRO A 48 -4.17 -3.23 12.51
#